data_AF-A0A1I3MNX3-F1
#
_entry.id   AF-A0A1I3MNX3-F1
#
_cell.length_a   1.000
_cell.length_b   1.000
_cell.length_c   1.000
_cell.angle_alpha   90.00
_cell.angle_beta   90.00
_cell.angle_gamma   90.00
#
_symmetry.space_group_name_H-M   'P 1'
#
loop_
_entity.id
_entity.type
_entity.pdbx_description
1 polymer ?
#
loop_
_entity_poly.entity_id
_entity_poly.type
_entity_poly.pdbx_seq_one_letter_code
_entity_poly.pdbx_strand_id
1 'polypeptide(L)' 'MFQLFLGALLIVFGIFLKVTKDPGFAKTKRFYWMFIAIGAFSVIAKLILMYQLKEI' A
#
# COMPACT_ATOMS: atom_id res chain seq x y z
N MET A 1 14.28 -2.25 -3.89
CA MET A 1 14.31 -1.11 -2.95
C MET A 1 13.14 -0.14 -3.18
N PHE A 2 13.07 0.58 -4.31
CA PHE A 2 12.00 1.56 -4.59
C PHE A 2 10.56 1.02 -4.50
N GLN A 3 10.27 -0.17 -5.03
CA GLN A 3 8.92 -0.77 -4.95
C GLN A 3 8.46 -1.12 -3.53
N LEU A 4 9.37 -1.51 -2.63
CA LEU A 4 9.03 -1.76 -1.23
C LEU A 4 8.66 -0.46 -0.53
N PHE A 5 9.44 0.60 -0.78
CA PHE A 5 9.15 1.94 -0.28
C PHE A 5 7.81 2.46 -0.79
N LEU A 6 7.53 2.30 -2.09
CA LEU A 6 6.27 2.71 -2.70
C LEU A 6 5.08 1.91 -2.14
N GLY A 7 5.24 0.61 -1.96
CA GLY A 7 4.25 -0.25 -1.31
C GLY A 7 3.95 0.17 0.13
N ALA A 8 4.99 0.48 0.91
CA ALA A 8 4.83 1.01 2.27
C ALA A 8 4.11 2.37 2.27
N LEU A 9 4.45 3.28 1.35
CA LEU A 9 3.79 4.58 1.21
C LEU A 9 2.29 4.42 0.91
N LEU A 10 1.91 3.48 0.03
CA LEU A 10 0.51 3.20 -0.30
C LEU A 10 -0.27 2.62 0.89
N ILE A 11 0.35 1.76 1.70
CA ILE A 11 -0.26 1.23 2.92
C ILE A 11 -0.48 2.36 3.92
N VAL A 12 0.53 3.19 4.17
CA VAL A 12 0.45 4.33 5.08
C VAL A 12 -0.62 5.32 4.61
N PHE A 13 -0.67 5.60 3.30
CA PHE A 13 -1.69 6.48 2.72
C PHE A 13 -3.11 5.89 2.84
N GLY A 14 -3.25 4.57 2.64
CA GLY A 14 -4.52 3.87 2.86
C GLY A 14 -4.97 3.91 4.33
N ILE A 15 -4.05 3.77 5.28
CA ILE A 15 -4.34 3.93 6.73
C ILE A 15 -4.70 5.38 7.04
N PHE A 16 -3.98 6.35 6.47
CA PHE A 16 -4.29 7.78 6.60
C PHE A 16 -5.70 8.09 6.11
N LEU A 17 -6.10 7.58 4.93
CA LEU A 17 -7.46 7.72 4.41
C LEU A 17 -8.52 7.09 5.31
N LYS A 18 -8.20 5.99 6.00
CA LYS A 18 -9.10 5.36 6.99
C LYS A 18 -9.32 6.27 8.20
N VAL A 19 -8.25 6.87 8.72
CA VAL A 19 -8.24 7.61 10.00
C VAL A 19 -8.66 9.07 9.83
N THR A 20 -8.31 9.72 8.72
CA THR A 20 -8.62 11.14 8.48
C THR A 20 -10.12 11.41 8.58
N LYS A 21 -10.54 12.50 9.21
CA LYS A 21 -11.96 12.89 9.35
C LYS A 21 -12.33 14.06 8.44
N ASP A 22 -11.43 14.46 7.55
CA ASP A 22 -11.66 15.57 6.64
C ASP A 22 -12.83 15.31 5.68
N PRO A 23 -13.84 16.19 5.63
CA PRO A 23 -15.00 16.04 4.74
C PRO A 23 -14.60 16.08 3.26
N GLY A 24 -13.47 16.71 2.92
CA GLY A 24 -12.90 16.69 1.57
C GLY A 24 -12.51 15.28 1.08
N PHE A 25 -12.25 14.34 1.99
CA PHE A 25 -11.91 12.95 1.66
C PHE A 25 -13.07 11.98 1.84
N ALA A 26 -14.30 12.44 2.14
CA ALA A 26 -15.44 11.56 2.43
C ALA A 26 -15.77 10.56 1.30
N LYS A 27 -15.66 10.99 0.03
CA LYS A 27 -15.84 10.08 -1.12
C LYS A 27 -14.66 9.13 -1.30
N THR A 28 -13.43 9.61 -1.05
CA THR A 28 -12.19 8.85 -1.24
C THR A 28 -11.98 7.84 -0.12
N LYS A 29 -12.59 8.09 1.04
CA LYS A 29 -12.52 7.25 2.24
C LYS A 29 -12.95 5.82 2.00
N ARG A 30 -13.90 5.55 1.10
CA ARG A 30 -14.32 4.17 0.78
C ARG A 30 -13.24 3.36 0.05
N PHE A 31 -12.30 4.04 -0.61
CA PHE A 31 -11.22 3.42 -1.37
C PHE A 31 -9.97 3.16 -0.53
N TYR A 32 -9.97 3.52 0.76
CA TYR A 32 -8.86 3.27 1.69
C TYR A 32 -8.40 1.80 1.64
N TRP A 33 -9.36 0.88 1.59
CA TRP A 33 -9.10 -0.55 1.56
C TRP A 33 -8.39 -0.99 0.28
N MET A 34 -8.70 -0.33 -0.85
CA MET A 34 -8.05 -0.60 -2.14
C MET A 34 -6.58 -0.16 -2.12
N PHE A 35 -6.27 1.00 -1.53
CA PHE A 35 -4.87 1.44 -1.36
C PHE A 35 -4.07 0.51 -0.45
N ILE A 36 -4.68 0.05 0.66
CA ILE A 36 -4.06 -0.93 1.56
C ILE A 36 -3.83 -2.26 0.83
N ALA A 37 -4.83 -2.75 0.08
CA ALA A 37 -4.74 -4.01 -0.65
C ALA A 37 -3.66 -3.96 -1.74
N ILE A 38 -3.61 -2.90 -2.55
CA ILE A 38 -2.60 -2.72 -3.59
C ILE A 38 -1.19 -2.58 -2.97
N GLY A 39 -1.06 -1.80 -1.90
CA GLY A 39 0.21 -1.66 -1.20
C GLY A 39 0.71 -2.99 -0.62
N ALA A 40 -0.16 -3.76 0.03
CA ALA A 40 0.16 -5.09 0.53
C ALA A 40 0.54 -6.07 -0.59
N PHE A 41 -0.24 -6.11 -1.69
CA PHE A 41 0.06 -6.93 -2.85
C PHE A 41 1.41 -6.56 -3.48
N SER A 42 1.73 -5.27 -3.58
CA SER A 42 3.01 -4.81 -4.14
C SER A 42 4.20 -5.27 -3.29
N VAL A 43 4.09 -5.18 -1.96
CA VAL A 43 5.11 -5.67 -1.03
C VAL A 43 5.27 -7.18 -1.11
N ILE A 44 4.16 -7.93 -1.09
CA ILE A 44 4.17 -9.40 -1.17
C ILE A 44 4.75 -9.87 -2.51
N ALA A 45 4.32 -9.27 -3.63
CA ALA A 45 4.84 -9.61 -4.96
C ALA A 45 6.34 -9.34 -5.06
N LYS A 46 6.82 -8.22 -4.50
CA LYS A 46 8.24 -7.90 -4.48
C LYS A 46 9.03 -8.89 -3.62
N LEU A 47 8.51 -9.29 -2.47
CA LEU A 47 9.10 -10.32 -1.61
C LEU A 47 9.19 -11.66 -2.34
N ILE A 48 8.10 -12.13 -2.95
CA ILE A 48 8.07 -13.38 -3.72
C ILE A 48 9.10 -13.33 -4.86
N LEU A 49 9.17 -12.23 -5.59
CA LEU A 49 10.15 -12.06 -6.67
C LEU A 49 11.58 -12.09 -6.15
N MET A 50 11.88 -11.43 -5.03
CA MET A 50 13.23 -11.48 -4.44
C MET A 50 13.61 -12.89 -3.98
N TYR A 51 12.66 -13.65 -3.41
CA TYR A 51 12.86 -15.06 -3.06
C TYR A 51 13.06 -15.96 -4.29
N GLN A 52 12.27 -15.75 -5.35
CA GLN A 52 12.35 -16.53 -6.59
C GLN A 52 13.64 -16.25 -7.39
N LEU A 53 14.07 -14.98 -7.42
CA LEU A 53 15.29 -14.59 -8.12
C LEU A 53 16.59 -15.02 -7.40
N LYS A 54 16.52 -15.60 -6.19
CA LYS A 54 17.71 -15.84 -5.34
C LYS A 54 18.58 -14.58 -5.20
N GLU A 55 17.95 -13.40 -5.12
CA GLU A 55 18.66 -12.16 -4.76
C GLU A 55 18.98 -12.10 -3.25
N ILE A 56 18.73 -13.19 -2.51
CA ILE A 56 19.01 -13.43 -1.09
C ILE A 56 19.62 -14.82 -0.96
#